data_AF-G7TEG5-F1
#
_entry.id   AF-G7TEG5-F1
#
_cell.length_a   1.000
_cell.length_b   1.000
_cell.length_c   1.000
_cell.angle_alpha   90.00
_cell.angle_beta   90.00
_cell.angle_gamma   90.00
#
_symmetry.space_group_name_H-M   'P 1'
#
loop_
_entity.id
_entity.type
_entity.pdbx_description
1 polymer ?
#
loop_
_entity_poly.entity_id
_entity_poly.type
_entity_poly.pdbx_seq_one_letter_code
_entity_poly.pdbx_strand_id
1 'polypeptide(L)'
;MQPIELKDAAAFGNEFLRLTLLQGFQSLTKRDLELLIFVLLERDGAISRNSSNAMVALQLRVTSAKVKALRRDGYARWRSLVPEAGDAAYRCQCAH
;
A
#
# COMPACT_ATOMS: atom_id res chain seq x y z
N MET A 1 2.27 9.15 -21.21
CA MET A 1 1.76 9.02 -19.82
C MET A 1 1.05 7.68 -19.72
N GLN A 2 1.43 6.81 -18.80
CA GLN A 2 0.72 5.55 -18.57
C GLN A 2 -0.11 5.64 -17.28
N PRO A 3 -1.37 5.17 -17.29
CA PRO A 3 -2.16 5.06 -16.08
C PRO A 3 -1.50 4.06 -15.12
N ILE A 4 -1.77 4.20 -13.82
CA ILE A 4 -1.43 3.17 -12.85
C ILE A 4 -2.46 2.06 -13.01
N GLU A 5 -2.01 0.88 -13.43
CA GLU A 5 -2.87 -0.29 -13.59
C GLU A 5 -2.74 -1.18 -12.36
N LEU A 6 -3.89 -1.45 -11.73
CA LEU A 6 -3.98 -2.41 -10.62
C LEU A 6 -3.95 -3.83 -11.19
N LYS A 7 -3.21 -4.73 -10.53
CA LYS A 7 -3.21 -6.15 -10.89
C LYS A 7 -4.49 -6.84 -10.46
N ASP A 8 -5.01 -6.50 -9.29
CA ASP A 8 -6.29 -6.98 -8.78
C ASP A 8 -7.07 -5.83 -8.11
N ALA A 9 -7.90 -5.16 -8.91
CA ALA A 9 -8.70 -4.03 -8.45
C ALA A 9 -9.72 -4.41 -7.36
N ALA A 10 -10.23 -5.65 -7.38
CA ALA A 10 -11.20 -6.12 -6.40
C ALA A 10 -10.54 -6.35 -5.04
N ALA A 11 -9.39 -7.03 -5.02
CA ALA A 11 -8.62 -7.23 -3.79
C ALA A 11 -8.13 -5.89 -3.21
N PHE A 12 -7.67 -4.96 -4.06
CA PHE A 12 -7.30 -3.62 -3.63
C PHE A 12 -8.48 -2.90 -2.96
N GLY A 13 -9.63 -2.84 -3.62
CA GLY A 13 -10.83 -2.15 -3.13
C GLY A 13 -11.35 -2.75 -1.83
N ASN A 14 -11.43 -4.08 -1.76
CA ASN A 14 -11.87 -4.80 -0.55
C ASN A 14 -10.95 -4.50 0.64
N GLU A 15 -9.63 -4.50 0.44
CA GLU A 15 -8.70 -4.23 1.53
C GLU A 15 -8.72 -2.76 1.95
N PHE A 16 -8.84 -1.83 1.00
CA PHE A 16 -9.01 -0.41 1.29
C PHE A 16 -10.27 -0.16 2.13
N LEU A 17 -11.42 -0.70 1.72
CA LEU A 17 -12.67 -0.59 2.47
C LEU A 17 -12.56 -1.26 3.85
N ARG A 18 -12.01 -2.47 3.94
CA ARG A 18 -11.82 -3.17 5.21
C ARG A 18 -10.98 -2.35 6.18
N LEU A 19 -9.84 -1.82 5.73
CA LEU A 19 -8.92 -1.07 6.59
C LEU A 19 -9.48 0.30 6.98
N THR A 20 -10.15 1.01 6.08
CA THR A 20 -10.81 2.29 6.41
C THR A 20 -11.94 2.11 7.41
N LEU A 21 -12.78 1.08 7.25
CA LEU A 21 -13.88 0.79 8.16
C LEU A 21 -13.43 0.29 9.54
N LEU A 22 -12.36 -0.53 9.61
CA LEU A 22 -11.79 -0.99 10.89
C LEU A 22 -11.26 0.15 11.76
N GLN A 23 -10.84 1.26 11.15
CA GLN A 23 -10.32 2.43 11.88
C GLN A 23 -11.44 3.35 12.39
N GLY A 24 -12.67 3.16 11.89
CA GLY A 24 -13.81 4.03 12.17
C GLY A 24 -13.97 5.16 11.15
N PHE A 25 -15.22 5.57 10.93
CA PHE A 25 -15.55 6.61 9.95
C PHE A 25 -14.99 7.98 10.40
N GLN A 26 -14.37 8.70 9.47
CA GLN A 26 -13.63 9.96 9.71
C GLN A 26 -12.38 9.86 10.62
N SER A 27 -11.96 8.66 11.04
CA SER A 27 -10.76 8.51 11.88
C SER A 27 -9.44 8.70 11.13
N LEU A 28 -9.42 8.48 9.82
CA LEU A 28 -8.21 8.58 8.99
C LEU A 28 -8.05 9.98 8.42
N THR A 29 -6.90 10.61 8.67
CA THR A 29 -6.57 11.90 8.07
C THR A 29 -6.26 11.75 6.57
N LYS A 30 -6.21 12.88 5.83
CA LYS A 30 -5.73 12.88 4.45
C LYS A 30 -4.36 12.21 4.31
N ARG A 31 -3.44 12.48 5.24
CA ARG A 31 -2.11 11.90 5.22
C ARG A 31 -2.17 10.38 5.39
N ASP A 32 -3.08 9.89 6.22
CA ASP A 32 -3.24 8.47 6.49
C ASP A 32 -3.77 7.73 5.27
N LEU A 33 -4.73 8.33 4.57
CA LEU A 33 -5.24 7.80 3.31
C LEU A 33 -4.16 7.75 2.23
N GLU A 34 -3.32 8.79 2.10
CA GLU A 34 -2.17 8.76 1.19
C GLU A 34 -1.22 7.60 1.49
N LEU A 35 -0.91 7.37 2.77
CA LEU A 35 -0.02 6.29 3.21
C LEU A 35 -0.63 4.91 2.95
N LEU A 36 -1.90 4.74 3.29
CA LEU A 36 -2.64 3.51 3.06
C LEU A 36 -2.70 3.17 1.56
N ILE A 37 -3.09 4.13 0.71
CA ILE A 37 -3.16 3.92 -0.74
C ILE A 37 -1.78 3.54 -1.29
N PHE A 38 -0.73 4.27 -0.91
CA PHE A 38 0.64 3.97 -1.36
C PHE A 38 1.06 2.54 -1.02
N VAL A 39 0.81 2.13 0.22
CA VAL A 39 1.13 0.79 0.72
C VAL A 39 0.33 -0.29 -0.01
N LEU A 40 -0.96 -0.05 -0.30
CA LEU A 40 -1.79 -1.00 -1.05
C LEU A 40 -1.36 -1.12 -2.51
N LEU A 41 -0.91 -0.03 -3.14
CA LEU A 41 -0.33 -0.08 -4.49
C LEU A 41 0.95 -0.92 -4.54
N GLU A 42 1.77 -0.87 -3.49
CA GLU A 42 2.95 -1.72 -3.37
C GLU A 42 2.64 -3.19 -3.05
N ARG A 43 1.52 -3.45 -2.36
CA ARG A 43 1.04 -4.81 -2.09
C ARG A 43 0.42 -5.44 -3.34
N ASP A 44 -0.40 -4.69 -4.07
CA ASP A 44 -0.96 -5.10 -5.36
C ASP A 44 0.16 -5.34 -6.40
N GLY A 45 1.26 -4.59 -6.29
CA GLY A 45 2.40 -4.68 -7.19
C GLY A 45 2.25 -3.80 -8.44
N ALA A 46 1.23 -2.95 -8.49
CA ALA A 46 1.15 -1.79 -9.40
C ALA A 46 2.37 -0.87 -9.24
N ILE A 47 2.90 -0.76 -8.02
CA ILE A 47 4.19 -0.11 -7.74
C ILE A 47 5.13 -1.17 -7.16
N SER A 48 6.31 -1.34 -7.79
CA SER A 48 7.30 -2.27 -7.25
C SER A 48 8.05 -1.66 -6.07
N ARG A 49 8.19 -2.44 -4.99
CA ARG A 49 9.02 -2.07 -3.83
C ARG A 49 10.49 -1.87 -4.21
N ASN A 50 10.95 -2.57 -5.24
CA ASN A 50 12.33 -2.54 -5.73
C ASN A 50 12.57 -1.41 -6.76
N SER A 51 11.53 -0.70 -7.19
CA SER A 51 11.70 0.46 -8.08
C SER A 51 12.33 1.64 -7.35
N SER A 52 13.23 2.34 -8.04
CA SER A 52 13.85 3.55 -7.50
C SER A 52 12.80 4.63 -7.19
N ASN A 53 13.09 5.48 -6.21
CA ASN A 53 12.17 6.57 -5.83
C ASN A 53 11.86 7.51 -7.01
N ALA A 54 12.81 7.70 -7.93
CA ALA A 54 12.61 8.54 -9.12
C ALA A 54 11.58 7.94 -10.09
N MET A 55 11.62 6.63 -10.31
CA MET A 55 10.65 5.94 -11.18
C MET A 55 9.24 5.99 -10.58
N VAL A 56 9.12 5.71 -9.29
CA VAL A 56 7.83 5.76 -8.58
C VAL A 56 7.29 7.19 -8.54
N ALA A 57 8.15 8.20 -8.36
CA ALA A 57 7.78 9.60 -8.37
C ALA A 57 7.16 10.02 -9.72
N LEU A 58 7.74 9.55 -10.84
CA LEU A 58 7.19 9.78 -12.17
C LEU A 58 5.80 9.15 -12.34
N GLN A 59 5.62 7.91 -11.89
CA GLN A 59 4.33 7.20 -11.96
C GLN A 59 3.25 7.90 -11.13
N LEU A 60 3.58 8.30 -9.89
CA LEU A 60 2.66 8.95 -8.96
C LEU A 60 2.50 10.46 -9.18
N ARG A 61 3.32 11.08 -10.04
CA ARG A 61 3.37 12.54 -10.28
C ARG A 61 3.66 13.35 -9.01
N VAL A 62 4.64 12.89 -8.24
CA VAL A 62 5.10 13.55 -7.00
C VAL A 62 6.62 13.72 -7.02
N THR A 63 7.18 14.33 -5.99
CA THR A 63 8.64 14.44 -5.85
C THR A 63 9.24 13.14 -5.29
N SER A 64 10.50 12.84 -5.65
CA SER A 64 11.25 11.72 -5.05
C SER A 64 11.33 11.80 -3.52
N ALA A 65 11.37 13.02 -2.96
CA ALA A 65 11.32 13.25 -1.52
C ALA A 65 9.98 12.81 -0.91
N LYS A 66 8.86 13.08 -1.59
CA LYS A 66 7.53 12.59 -1.18
C LYS A 66 7.46 11.07 -1.21
N VAL A 67 8.01 10.41 -2.23
CA VAL A 67 8.10 8.94 -2.27
C VAL A 67 8.91 8.39 -1.10
N LYS A 68 10.07 8.98 -0.80
CA LYS A 68 10.89 8.60 0.35
C LYS A 68 10.11 8.70 1.67
N ALA A 69 9.35 9.78 1.85
CA ALA A 69 8.49 9.95 3.03
C ALA A 69 7.33 8.94 3.07
N LEU A 70 6.68 8.67 1.93
CA LEU A 70 5.61 7.67 1.82
C LEU A 70 6.09 6.26 2.21
N ARG A 71 7.25 5.83 1.70
CA ARG A 71 7.84 4.53 2.07
C ARG A 71 8.13 4.46 3.57
N ARG A 72 8.84 5.46 4.11
CA ARG A 72 9.23 5.50 5.53
C ARG A 72 8.00 5.47 6.44
N ASP A 73 7.08 6.41 6.24
CA ASP A 73 5.94 6.61 7.15
C ASP A 73 4.87 5.52 6.95
N GLY A 74 4.70 5.05 5.71
CA GLY A 74 3.70 4.03 5.36
C GLY A 74 4.07 2.69 5.97
N TYR A 75 5.34 2.31 5.88
CA TYR A 75 5.82 1.11 6.55
C TYR A 75 5.76 1.28 8.07
N ALA A 76 6.18 2.41 8.64
CA ALA A 76 6.14 2.57 10.09
C ALA A 76 4.76 2.32 10.71
N ARG A 77 3.67 2.69 10.01
CA ARG A 77 2.31 2.58 10.54
C ARG A 77 1.50 1.37 10.03
N TRP A 78 1.76 0.88 8.82
CA TRP A 78 1.02 -0.26 8.25
C TRP A 78 1.86 -1.54 8.11
N ARG A 79 3.10 -1.61 8.64
CA ARG A 79 3.95 -2.82 8.54
C ARG A 79 3.23 -4.10 8.94
N SER A 80 2.40 -4.06 9.98
CA SER A 80 1.64 -5.21 10.48
C SER A 80 0.49 -5.65 9.56
N LEU A 81 -0.02 -4.74 8.72
CA LEU A 81 -1.14 -4.94 7.80
C LEU A 81 -0.67 -5.31 6.38
N VAL A 82 0.64 -5.20 6.13
CA VAL A 82 1.28 -5.57 4.89
C VAL A 82 2.08 -6.84 5.15
N PRO A 83 1.50 -8.03 4.95
CA PRO A 83 2.30 -9.24 4.95
C PRO A 83 3.43 -9.06 3.94
N GLU A 84 4.68 -9.31 4.37
CA GLU A 84 5.72 -9.59 3.40
C GLU A 84 5.27 -10.80 2.59
N ALA A 85 5.59 -10.87 1.30
CA ALA A 85 5.08 -11.92 0.42
C ALA A 85 5.38 -13.36 0.93
N GLY A 86 6.20 -13.53 1.97
CA GLY A 86 6.41 -14.79 2.71
C GLY A 86 5.39 -15.10 3.83
N ASP A 87 4.66 -14.14 4.39
CA ASP A 87 3.79 -14.35 5.55
C ASP A 87 2.38 -14.87 5.19
N ALA A 88 1.93 -14.65 3.95
CA ALA A 88 0.66 -15.19 3.47
C ALA A 88 0.70 -16.73 3.38
N ALA A 89 1.88 -17.31 3.15
CA ALA A 89 2.07 -18.77 3.10
C ALA A 89 1.92 -19.43 4.49
N TYR A 90 2.22 -18.72 5.58
CA TYR A 90 2.17 -19.28 6.93
C TYR A 90 0.78 -19.24 7.58
N ARG A 91 -0.15 -18.37 7.13
CA ARG A 91 -1.49 -18.29 7.72
C ARG A 91 -2.44 -19.41 7.32
N CYS A 92 -2.08 -20.20 6.30
CA CYS A 92 -2.87 -21.34 5.86
C CYS A 92 -2.46 -22.68 6.51
N GLN A 93 -1.45 -22.69 7.40
CA GLN A 93 -0.94 -23.92 8.03
C GLN A 93 -1.40 -24.13 9.48
N CYS A 94 -2.01 -23.14 10.13
CA CYS A 94 -2.56 -23.27 11.48
C CYS A 94 -4.08 -23.43 11.45
N ALA A 95 -4.56 -24.44 10.73
CA ALA A 95 -5.91 -24.96 10.84
C ALA A 95 -5.86 -26.48 10.65
N HIS A 96 -5.36 -27.17 11.67
CA HIS A 96 -5.58 -28.59 11.93
C HIS A 96 -5.99 -28.74 13.38
#